data_AF-A0A1V4KFZ1-F1
#
_entry.id   AF-A0A1V4KFZ1-F1
#
_cell.length_a   1.000
_cell.length_b   1.000
_cell.length_c   1.000
_cell.angle_alpha   90.00
_cell.angle_beta   90.00
_cell.angle_gamma   90.00
#
_symmetry.space_group_name_H-M   'P 1'
#
loop_
_entity.id
_entity.type
_entity.pdbx_description
1 polymer ?
#
loop_
_entity_poly.entity_id
_entity_poly.type
_entity_poly.pdbx_seq_one_letter_code
_entity_poly.pdbx_strand_id
1 'polypeptide(L)'
;MDGFWFWWTGFIGPRPFRPRFRCGLPRPCPPSSLAFRLVSGAANVIGPRICLEGRMLMSSALNNVGRGLNIALVNGVTGELIAAQAFDMWAGEAEELLRFLRPLHEGTLVLVASFDDPATK
;
A
#
# COMPACT_ATOMS: atom_id res chain seq x y z
N MET A 1 47.42 -36.64 10.22
CA MET A 1 48.02 -36.08 11.45
C MET A 1 48.71 -34.80 11.00
N ASP A 2 48.29 -33.57 11.24
CA ASP A 2 47.21 -32.95 12.02
C ASP A 2 47.00 -31.57 11.37
N GLY A 3 45.78 -31.05 11.27
CA GLY A 3 45.40 -29.98 12.18
C GLY A 3 44.58 -28.91 11.47
N PHE A 4 43.32 -28.83 11.89
CA PHE A 4 42.36 -27.74 11.69
C PHE A 4 42.96 -26.34 11.85
N TRP A 5 42.63 -25.41 10.95
CA TRP A 5 42.25 -24.03 11.29
C TRP A 5 41.18 -23.52 10.31
N PHE A 6 39.94 -23.44 10.81
CA PHE A 6 38.82 -22.68 10.24
C PHE A 6 39.17 -21.19 10.13
N TRP A 7 38.73 -20.50 9.07
CA TRP A 7 37.96 -19.25 9.18
C TRP A 7 37.03 -19.09 7.97
N TRP A 8 35.84 -18.59 8.28
CA TRP A 8 34.65 -18.45 7.45
C TRP A 8 34.74 -17.28 6.47
N THR A 9 34.14 -17.42 5.27
CA THR A 9 33.13 -16.47 4.76
C THR A 9 32.30 -17.16 3.67
N GLY A 10 31.27 -17.89 4.10
CA GLY A 10 30.12 -18.11 3.23
C GLY A 10 29.44 -16.76 3.02
N PHE A 11 29.63 -16.15 1.85
CA PHE A 11 28.76 -15.08 1.39
C PHE A 11 27.38 -15.68 1.14
N ILE A 12 26.55 -15.70 2.19
CA ILE A 12 25.10 -15.78 2.03
C ILE A 12 24.71 -14.43 1.43
N GLY A 13 24.83 -14.31 0.10
CA GLY A 13 24.18 -13.23 -0.61
C GLY A 13 22.70 -13.23 -0.24
N PRO A 14 22.05 -12.06 -0.03
CA PRO A 14 20.64 -12.04 0.28
C PRO A 14 19.90 -12.81 -0.82
N ARG A 15 19.27 -13.94 -0.45
CA ARG A 15 18.36 -14.63 -1.37
C ARG A 15 17.39 -13.57 -1.87
N PRO A 16 17.18 -13.38 -3.19
CA PRO A 16 16.25 -12.38 -3.67
C PRO A 16 14.92 -12.68 -3.00
N PHE A 17 14.48 -11.76 -2.15
CA PHE A 17 13.28 -11.90 -1.36
C PHE A 17 12.11 -11.82 -2.34
N ARG A 18 11.79 -12.94 -3.00
CA ARG A 18 10.63 -13.04 -3.88
C ARG A 18 9.44 -13.04 -2.94
N PRO A 19 8.66 -11.95 -2.86
CA PRO A 19 7.54 -11.91 -1.95
C PRO A 19 6.51 -12.89 -2.49
N ARG A 20 6.35 -14.04 -1.84
CA ARG A 20 5.50 -15.14 -2.34
C ARG A 20 4.04 -15.01 -1.90
N PHE A 21 3.75 -14.12 -0.97
CA PHE A 21 2.43 -13.98 -0.36
C PHE A 21 1.68 -12.77 -0.91
N ARG A 22 0.36 -12.72 -0.64
CA ARG A 22 -0.54 -11.67 -1.13
C ARG A 22 0.04 -10.27 -0.88
N CYS A 23 -0.11 -9.38 -1.86
CA CYS A 23 0.46 -8.03 -1.85
C CYS A 23 1.99 -7.96 -1.67
N GLY A 24 2.68 -9.06 -1.91
CA GLY A 24 4.10 -9.19 -1.71
C GLY A 24 4.53 -9.00 -0.26
N LEU A 25 3.76 -9.58 0.67
CA LEU A 25 4.11 -9.62 2.09
C LEU A 25 5.25 -10.62 2.37
N PRO A 26 6.07 -10.37 3.40
CA PRO A 26 7.19 -11.25 3.77
C PRO A 26 6.76 -12.54 4.44
N ARG A 27 5.58 -12.56 5.04
CA ARG A 27 5.02 -13.69 5.77
C ARG A 27 3.53 -13.82 5.42
N PRO A 28 2.97 -15.04 5.52
CA PRO A 28 1.53 -15.22 5.35
C PRO A 28 0.78 -14.54 6.52
N CYS A 29 -0.41 -14.03 6.21
CA CYS A 29 -1.32 -13.50 7.20
C CYS A 29 -1.98 -14.65 7.99
N PRO A 30 -2.28 -14.48 9.29
CA PRO A 30 -3.07 -15.42 10.08
C PRO A 30 -4.45 -15.72 9.46
N PRO A 31 -5.11 -16.83 9.82
CA PRO A 31 -6.51 -17.04 9.45
C PRO A 31 -7.38 -15.85 9.91
N SER A 32 -8.47 -15.60 9.18
CA SER A 32 -9.42 -14.50 9.43
C SER A 32 -8.78 -13.09 9.48
N SER A 33 -7.75 -12.85 8.66
CA SER A 33 -7.16 -11.52 8.51
C SER A 33 -6.99 -11.13 7.04
N LEU A 34 -6.97 -9.83 6.78
CA LEU A 34 -6.78 -9.26 5.45
C LEU A 34 -5.32 -8.84 5.25
N ALA A 35 -4.70 -9.34 4.19
CA ALA A 35 -3.37 -8.96 3.74
C ALA A 35 -3.44 -7.65 2.96
N PHE A 36 -2.83 -6.59 3.47
CA PHE A 36 -2.73 -5.32 2.75
C PHE A 36 -1.28 -4.84 2.68
N ARG A 37 -1.00 -4.03 1.66
CA ARG A 37 0.26 -3.29 1.55
C ARG A 37 -0.02 -1.89 1.06
N LEU A 38 0.44 -0.91 1.84
CA LEU A 38 0.37 0.51 1.53
C LEU A 38 1.79 1.02 1.32
N VAL A 39 2.01 1.74 0.23
CA VAL A 39 3.27 2.41 -0.08
C VAL A 39 2.91 3.82 -0.54
N SER A 40 3.48 4.83 0.12
CA SER A 40 3.34 6.22 -0.30
C SER A 40 4.07 6.45 -1.63
N GLY A 41 3.76 7.55 -2.29
CA GLY A 41 4.56 8.00 -3.42
C GLY A 41 5.96 8.43 -2.99
N ALA A 42 6.88 8.47 -3.95
CA ALA A 42 8.22 9.01 -3.78
C ALA A 42 8.37 10.26 -4.65
N ALA A 43 8.46 11.41 -3.98
CA ALA A 43 8.35 12.73 -4.60
C ALA A 43 7.11 12.78 -5.51
N ASN A 44 7.29 13.24 -6.75
CA ASN A 44 6.28 13.33 -7.79
C ASN A 44 6.47 12.28 -8.92
N VAL A 45 7.45 11.39 -8.80
CA VAL A 45 7.86 10.49 -9.90
C VAL A 45 7.25 9.11 -9.77
N ILE A 46 7.22 8.58 -8.54
CA ILE A 46 6.67 7.25 -8.25
C ILE A 46 5.39 7.45 -7.45
N GLY A 47 4.26 7.23 -8.09
CA GLY A 47 2.95 7.25 -7.43
C GLY A 47 2.79 6.15 -6.37
N PRO A 48 1.82 6.31 -5.47
CA PRO A 48 1.58 5.40 -4.35
C PRO A 48 1.05 4.05 -4.83
N ARG A 49 1.10 3.06 -3.94
CA ARG A 49 0.57 1.70 -4.19
C ARG A 49 -0.28 1.25 -3.02
N ILE A 50 -1.53 0.91 -3.29
CA ILE A 50 -2.48 0.32 -2.35
C ILE A 50 -2.86 -1.06 -2.88
N CYS A 51 -2.56 -2.09 -2.12
CA CYS A 51 -2.91 -3.48 -2.41
C CYS A 51 -3.67 -4.10 -1.25
N LEU A 52 -4.70 -4.87 -1.55
CA LEU A 52 -5.48 -5.66 -0.59
C LEU A 52 -5.75 -7.06 -1.13
N GLU A 53 -5.51 -8.10 -0.33
CA GLU A 53 -5.74 -9.51 -0.65
C GLU A 53 -5.15 -9.93 -2.01
N GLY A 54 -4.01 -9.35 -2.39
CA GLY A 54 -3.31 -9.62 -3.65
C GLY A 54 -3.84 -8.83 -4.84
N ARG A 55 -4.90 -8.03 -4.66
CA ARG A 55 -5.47 -7.15 -5.67
C ARG A 55 -4.88 -5.74 -5.52
N MET A 56 -4.31 -5.22 -6.60
CA MET A 56 -3.89 -3.83 -6.67
C MET A 56 -5.13 -2.93 -6.78
N LEU A 57 -5.38 -2.09 -5.78
CA LEU A 57 -6.52 -1.17 -5.75
C LEU A 57 -6.15 0.19 -6.35
N MET A 58 -4.98 0.72 -5.96
CA MET A 58 -4.47 1.98 -6.51
C MET A 58 -2.99 1.83 -6.85
N SER A 59 -2.59 2.28 -8.04
CA SER A 59 -1.17 2.42 -8.42
C SER A 59 -0.98 3.25 -9.68
N SER A 60 0.24 3.75 -9.90
CA SER A 60 0.60 4.42 -11.16
C SER A 60 0.36 3.55 -12.40
N ALA A 61 0.53 2.23 -12.28
CA ALA A 61 0.27 1.31 -13.40
C ALA A 61 -1.22 1.20 -13.75
N LEU A 62 -2.12 1.53 -12.82
CA LEU A 62 -3.57 1.56 -13.03
C LEU A 62 -4.06 2.95 -13.46
N ASN A 63 -3.17 3.95 -13.53
CA ASN A 63 -3.50 5.35 -13.84
C ASN A 63 -4.64 5.93 -12.97
N ASN A 64 -4.77 5.46 -11.73
CA ASN A 64 -5.83 5.87 -10.80
C ASN A 64 -5.27 6.52 -9.52
N VAL A 65 -4.07 7.10 -9.62
CA VAL A 65 -3.40 7.82 -8.53
C VAL A 65 -3.11 9.26 -8.95
N GLY A 66 -3.10 10.17 -7.98
CA GLY A 66 -2.86 11.59 -8.19
C GLY A 66 -2.15 12.24 -6.99
N ARG A 67 -1.64 13.46 -7.19
CA ARG A 67 -1.03 14.26 -6.10
C ARG A 67 -2.02 14.41 -4.94
N GLY A 68 -1.49 14.47 -3.72
CA GLY A 68 -2.26 14.64 -2.50
C GLY A 68 -2.57 13.30 -1.82
N LEU A 69 -3.84 13.08 -1.49
CA LEU A 69 -4.32 11.90 -0.75
C LEU A 69 -5.01 10.92 -1.68
N ASN A 70 -4.50 9.70 -1.74
CA ASN A 70 -5.09 8.60 -2.51
C ASN A 70 -5.82 7.67 -1.54
N ILE A 71 -7.14 7.57 -1.67
CA ILE A 71 -8.01 6.88 -0.71
C ILE A 71 -8.76 5.75 -1.41
N ALA A 72 -8.71 4.55 -0.83
CA ALA A 72 -9.52 3.41 -1.22
C ALA A 72 -10.43 2.96 -0.06
N LEU A 73 -11.73 2.91 -0.34
CA LEU A 73 -12.77 2.40 0.55
C LEU A 73 -13.03 0.95 0.22
N VAL A 74 -12.98 0.08 1.23
CA VAL A 74 -13.14 -1.35 1.08
C VAL A 74 -14.14 -1.86 2.11
N ASN A 75 -14.99 -2.80 1.72
CA ASN A 75 -15.81 -3.55 2.67
C ASN A 75 -14.91 -4.40 3.59
N GLY A 76 -14.96 -4.19 4.90
CA GLY A 76 -14.12 -4.88 5.89
C GLY A 76 -14.51 -6.34 6.13
N VAL A 77 -15.68 -6.77 5.67
CA VAL A 77 -16.15 -8.17 5.75
C VAL A 77 -15.76 -8.93 4.48
N THR A 78 -16.06 -8.38 3.30
CA THR A 78 -15.83 -9.08 2.01
C THR A 78 -14.44 -8.81 1.42
N GLY A 79 -13.78 -7.72 1.82
CA GLY A 79 -12.53 -7.25 1.21
C GLY A 79 -12.71 -6.65 -0.18
N GLU A 80 -13.95 -6.34 -0.60
CA GLU A 80 -14.24 -5.76 -1.91
C GLU A 80 -14.09 -4.24 -1.92
N LEU A 81 -13.58 -3.72 -3.04
CA LEU A 81 -13.45 -2.29 -3.27
C LEU A 81 -14.84 -1.65 -3.45
N ILE A 82 -15.13 -0.65 -2.64
CA ILE A 82 -16.35 0.17 -2.73
C ILE A 82 -16.08 1.37 -3.64
N ALA A 83 -15.00 2.11 -3.36
CA ALA A 83 -14.60 3.28 -4.13
C ALA A 83 -13.10 3.54 -3.98
N ALA A 84 -12.46 4.12 -4.99
CA ALA A 84 -11.09 4.60 -4.90
C ALA A 84 -10.96 5.94 -5.64
N GLN A 85 -10.36 6.93 -5.00
CA GLN A 85 -10.21 8.27 -5.57
C GLN A 85 -8.96 8.96 -5.03
N ALA A 86 -8.36 9.81 -5.87
CA ALA A 86 -7.28 10.69 -5.48
C ALA A 86 -7.81 12.11 -5.27
N PHE A 87 -7.36 12.77 -4.20
CA PHE A 87 -7.75 14.11 -3.80
C PHE A 87 -6.51 15.00 -3.74
N ASP A 88 -6.47 16.02 -4.59
CA ASP A 88 -5.36 16.98 -4.63
C ASP A 88 -5.47 17.97 -3.47
N MET A 89 -4.63 17.80 -2.44
CA MET A 89 -4.57 18.69 -1.27
C MET A 89 -3.71 19.94 -1.51
N TRP A 90 -3.14 20.11 -2.70
CA TRP A 90 -2.38 21.30 -3.10
C TRP A 90 -3.27 22.28 -3.87
N ALA A 91 -3.84 21.85 -4.99
CA ALA A 91 -4.65 22.70 -5.87
C ALA A 91 -6.16 22.42 -5.79
N GLY A 92 -6.59 21.32 -5.17
CA GLY A 92 -7.98 20.92 -5.10
C GLY A 92 -8.77 21.53 -3.93
N GLU A 93 -10.03 21.11 -3.80
CA GLU A 93 -10.98 21.54 -2.77
C GLU A 93 -11.12 20.49 -1.66
N ALA A 94 -10.88 20.88 -0.40
CA ALA A 94 -10.99 19.97 0.75
C ALA A 94 -12.42 19.43 0.95
N GLU A 95 -13.44 20.20 0.54
CA GLU A 95 -14.84 19.79 0.54
C GLU A 95 -15.11 18.49 -0.23
N GLU A 96 -14.37 18.19 -1.30
CA GLU A 96 -14.55 16.95 -2.06
C GLU A 96 -14.15 15.73 -1.24
N LEU A 97 -13.04 15.83 -0.50
CA LEU A 97 -12.62 14.80 0.45
C LEU A 97 -13.67 14.60 1.54
N LEU A 98 -14.20 15.70 2.10
CA LEU A 98 -15.25 15.63 3.13
C LEU A 98 -16.52 14.96 2.59
N ARG A 99 -16.95 15.28 1.36
CA ARG A 99 -18.10 14.63 0.72
C ARG A 99 -17.86 13.14 0.49
N PHE A 100 -16.63 12.75 0.17
CA PHE A 100 -16.26 11.35 -0.02
C PHE A 100 -16.25 10.54 1.29
N LEU A 101 -15.85 11.17 2.41
CA LEU A 101 -15.78 10.52 3.72
C LEU A 101 -17.12 10.56 4.50
N ARG A 102 -18.05 11.45 4.17
CA ARG A 102 -19.37 11.52 4.83
C ARG A 102 -20.21 10.24 4.75
N PRO A 103 -20.35 9.56 3.60
CA PRO A 103 -21.22 8.38 3.47
C PRO A 103 -20.57 7.08 3.96
N LEU A 104 -19.55 7.14 4.82
CA LEU A 104 -18.90 5.92 5.33
C LEU A 104 -19.86 5.12 6.23
N HIS A 105 -20.08 3.87 5.84
CA HIS A 105 -20.83 2.91 6.64
C HIS A 105 -19.92 2.18 7.62
N GLU A 106 -20.48 1.77 8.76
CA GLU A 106 -19.79 0.89 9.70
C GLU A 106 -19.29 -0.38 9.00
N GLY A 107 -18.07 -0.82 9.37
CA GLY A 107 -17.41 -1.96 8.72
C GLY A 107 -16.67 -1.61 7.42
N THR A 108 -16.58 -0.34 7.02
CA THR A 108 -15.74 0.10 5.90
C THR A 108 -14.28 0.31 6.35
N LEU A 109 -13.33 -0.29 5.64
CA LEU A 109 -11.91 -0.01 5.76
C LEU A 109 -11.52 1.14 4.85
N VAL A 110 -10.84 2.14 5.41
CA VAL A 110 -10.33 3.30 4.68
C VAL A 110 -8.81 3.18 4.57
N LEU A 111 -8.32 2.95 3.36
CA LEU A 111 -6.89 2.85 3.06
C LEU A 111 -6.42 4.16 2.44
N VAL A 112 -5.39 4.78 3.01
CA VAL A 112 -4.89 6.10 2.57
C VAL A 112 -3.40 6.01 2.25
N ALA A 113 -3.00 6.60 1.12
CA ALA A 113 -1.61 6.77 0.74
C ALA A 113 -1.36 8.20 0.21
N SER A 114 -0.32 8.85 0.71
CA SER A 114 0.08 10.18 0.24
C SER A 114 0.92 10.10 -1.05
N PHE A 115 0.86 11.15 -1.86
CA PHE A 115 1.71 11.36 -3.02
C PHE A 115 2.07 12.84 -3.16
N ASP A 116 3.37 13.14 -3.25
CA ASP A 116 3.90 14.51 -3.37
C ASP A 116 3.54 15.37 -2.12
N ASP A 117 2.52 16.23 -2.18
CA ASP A 117 2.11 17.09 -1.06
C ASP A 117 0.67 16.79 -0.56
N PRO A 118 0.50 16.16 0.63
CA PRO A 118 -0.80 15.77 1.16
C PRO A 118 -1.43 16.73 2.17
N ALA A 119 -0.78 17.85 2.55
CA ALA A 119 -1.16 18.62 3.74
C ALA A 119 -1.08 20.16 3.59
N THR A 120 -1.08 20.68 2.37
CA THR A 120 -0.97 22.13 2.14
C THR A 120 -2.27 22.88 2.45
N LYS A 121 -3.41 22.21 2.34
CA LYS A 121 -4.74 22.70 2.77
C LYS A 121 -5.24 21.87 3.95
#